data_AF-A0AAN7DQA9-F1
#
_entry.id   AF-A0AAN7DQA9-F1
#
_cell.length_a   1.000
_cell.length_b   1.000
_cell.length_c   1.000
_cell.angle_alpha   90.00
_cell.angle_beta   90.00
_cell.angle_gamma   90.00
#
_symmetry.space_group_name_H-M   'P 1'
#
loop_
_entity.id
_entity.type
_entity.pdbx_description
1 polymer ?
#
loop_
_entity_poly.entity_id
_entity_poly.type
_entity_poly.pdbx_seq_one_letter_code
_entity_poly.pdbx_strand_id
1 'polypeptide(L)'
;MSSAADSLKKPILALPSTADETVNVDINDTYKLKELGPIVINENGTMSRINNWFEMNDIERANVNRILLKRNRERLAKLKEAADKAEAEAKEV
;
A
#
# COMPACT_ATOMS: atom_id res chain seq x y z
N MET A 1 -32.04 -49.48 -11.86
CA MET A 1 -30.57 -49.54 -12.06
C MET A 1 -30.19 -48.35 -12.94
N SER A 2 -29.27 -47.52 -12.45
CA SER A 2 -28.52 -46.42 -13.13
C SER A 2 -29.32 -45.23 -13.69
N SER A 3 -29.21 -44.04 -13.10
CA SER A 3 -28.10 -43.05 -13.24
C SER A 3 -28.14 -42.40 -14.63
N ALA A 4 -28.23 -41.07 -14.79
CA ALA A 4 -27.33 -40.10 -14.20
C ALA A 4 -27.96 -38.72 -14.07
N ALA A 5 -27.83 -38.16 -12.88
CA ALA A 5 -27.80 -36.72 -12.67
C ALA A 5 -26.46 -36.20 -13.16
N ASP A 6 -26.45 -35.29 -14.13
CA ASP A 6 -25.32 -34.37 -14.28
C ASP A 6 -25.81 -33.07 -14.94
N SER A 7 -26.35 -32.19 -14.09
CA SER A 7 -26.74 -30.84 -14.44
C SER A 7 -25.46 -30.02 -14.71
N LEU A 8 -25.16 -29.81 -16.00
CA LEU A 8 -24.34 -28.74 -16.58
C LEU A 8 -23.74 -27.74 -15.57
N LYS A 9 -22.69 -28.12 -14.85
CA LYS A 9 -21.85 -27.19 -14.09
C LYS A 9 -20.90 -26.50 -15.07
N LYS A 10 -21.33 -25.34 -15.55
CA LYS A 10 -20.47 -24.38 -16.28
C LYS A 10 -19.18 -24.19 -15.46
N PRO A 11 -17.98 -24.39 -16.04
CA PRO A 11 -16.76 -24.22 -15.27
C PRO A 11 -16.69 -22.77 -14.80
N ILE A 12 -16.66 -22.59 -13.48
CA ILE A 12 -16.47 -21.29 -12.86
C ILE A 12 -15.07 -20.81 -13.26
N LEU A 13 -15.02 -19.77 -14.10
CA LEU A 13 -13.79 -19.06 -14.37
C LEU A 13 -13.36 -18.38 -13.07
N ALA A 14 -12.26 -18.86 -12.48
CA ALA A 14 -11.68 -18.24 -11.32
C ALA A 14 -11.26 -16.80 -11.66
N LEU A 15 -11.47 -15.88 -10.72
CA LEU A 15 -10.90 -14.55 -10.80
C LEU A 15 -9.36 -14.68 -10.84
N PRO A 16 -8.66 -13.85 -11.63
CA PRO A 16 -7.20 -13.82 -11.55
C PRO A 16 -6.82 -13.54 -10.09
N SER A 17 -5.92 -14.35 -9.54
CA SER A 17 -5.32 -14.03 -8.25
C SER A 17 -4.71 -12.64 -8.41
N THR A 18 -5.23 -11.66 -7.68
CA THR A 18 -4.50 -10.41 -7.47
C THR A 18 -3.19 -10.82 -6.83
N ALA A 19 -2.12 -10.81 -7.62
CA ALA A 19 -0.77 -10.97 -7.14
C ALA A 19 -0.44 -9.70 -6.32
N ASP A 20 -0.99 -9.63 -5.12
CA ASP A 20 -0.42 -8.80 -4.06
C ASP A 20 0.90 -9.47 -3.67
N GLU A 21 1.93 -9.27 -4.49
CA GLU A 21 3.32 -9.50 -4.11
C GLU A 21 3.65 -8.52 -2.99
N THR A 22 3.28 -8.90 -1.77
CA THR A 22 3.70 -8.24 -0.54
C THR A 22 5.17 -8.53 -0.33
N VAL A 23 6.03 -7.80 -1.04
CA VAL A 23 7.48 -7.84 -0.79
C VAL A 23 7.70 -7.23 0.59
N ASN A 24 7.97 -8.08 1.58
CA ASN A 24 8.41 -7.67 2.90
C ASN A 24 9.84 -7.14 2.76
N VAL A 25 10.01 -5.84 2.94
CA VAL A 25 11.31 -5.17 2.77
C VAL A 25 11.77 -4.68 4.12
N ASP A 26 12.84 -5.30 4.62
CA ASP A 26 13.57 -4.80 5.77
C ASP A 26 14.22 -3.46 5.43
N ILE A 27 14.13 -2.51 6.36
CA ILE A 27 14.61 -1.12 6.19
C ILE A 27 16.12 -1.06 5.87
N ASN A 28 16.87 -2.13 6.17
CA ASN A 28 18.30 -2.25 5.88
C ASN A 28 18.64 -2.56 4.40
N ASP A 29 17.69 -3.08 3.61
CA ASP A 29 17.90 -3.40 2.19
C ASP A 29 17.78 -2.14 1.31
N THR A 30 18.77 -1.25 1.47
CA THR A 30 18.83 0.09 0.83
C THR A 30 18.74 0.02 -0.71
N TYR A 31 19.28 -1.04 -1.32
CA TYR A 31 19.24 -1.22 -2.78
C TYR A 31 17.83 -1.51 -3.28
N LYS A 32 17.09 -2.37 -2.58
CA LYS A 32 15.70 -2.65 -2.94
C LYS A 32 14.85 -1.40 -2.74
N LEU A 33 15.05 -0.62 -1.68
CA LEU A 33 14.33 0.66 -1.47
C LEU A 33 14.43 1.64 -2.64
N LYS A 34 15.57 1.70 -3.35
CA LYS A 34 15.75 2.60 -4.50
C LYS A 34 14.89 2.22 -5.71
N GLU A 35 14.63 0.94 -5.89
CA GLU A 35 13.82 0.39 -6.99
C GLU A 35 12.32 0.33 -6.66
N LEU A 36 11.87 0.87 -5.53
CA LEU A 36 10.46 0.76 -5.15
C LEU A 36 9.67 2.04 -5.44
N GLY A 37 10.35 3.08 -5.92
CA GLY A 37 9.74 4.38 -6.14
C GLY A 37 9.34 5.06 -4.83
N PRO A 38 8.48 6.08 -4.89
CA PRO A 38 8.11 6.86 -3.73
C PRO A 38 7.16 6.08 -2.80
N ILE A 39 7.37 6.25 -1.50
CA ILE A 39 6.55 5.63 -0.45
C ILE A 39 5.38 6.55 -0.09
N VAL A 40 4.20 5.96 0.09
CA VAL A 40 2.97 6.61 0.56
C VAL A 40 2.80 6.35 2.04
N ILE A 41 2.50 7.40 2.80
CA ILE A 41 2.16 7.28 4.22
C ILE A 41 0.64 7.39 4.32
N ASN A 42 0.00 6.42 4.97
CA ASN A 42 -1.43 6.38 5.16
C ASN A 42 -1.84 7.05 6.48
N GLU A 43 -3.12 7.39 6.62
CA GLU A 43 -3.66 8.01 7.83
C GLU A 43 -3.63 7.08 9.05
N ASN A 44 -3.64 5.77 8.81
CA ASN A 44 -3.46 4.75 9.85
C ASN A 44 -1.99 4.55 10.26
N GLY A 45 -1.06 5.37 9.77
CA GLY A 45 0.38 5.28 10.07
C GLY A 45 1.14 4.20 9.29
N THR A 46 0.46 3.40 8.47
CA THR A 46 1.13 2.39 7.62
C THR A 46 1.82 3.03 6.41
N MET A 47 2.83 2.35 5.87
CA MET A 47 3.53 2.75 4.65
C MET A 47 3.11 1.83 3.50
N SER A 48 2.73 2.40 2.36
CA SER A 48 2.34 1.67 1.15
C SER A 48 3.16 2.13 -0.05
N ARG A 49 3.31 1.26 -1.04
CA ARG A 49 3.98 1.56 -2.31
C ARG A 49 2.97 1.85 -3.40
N ILE A 50 3.37 2.60 -4.42
CA ILE A 50 2.64 2.70 -5.68
C ILE A 50 3.10 1.55 -6.58
N ASN A 51 2.30 0.49 -6.69
CA ASN A 51 2.65 -0.69 -7.51
C ASN A 51 2.87 -0.33 -8.99
N ASN A 52 2.08 0.62 -9.50
CA ASN A 52 2.15 1.06 -10.89
C ASN A 52 3.20 2.16 -11.17
N TRP A 53 4.21 2.34 -10.30
CA TRP A 53 5.17 3.46 -10.44
C TRP A 53 6.01 3.38 -11.72
N PHE A 54 6.40 2.16 -12.12
CA PHE A 54 7.28 1.93 -13.27
C PHE A 54 6.59 2.09 -14.62
N GLU A 55 5.28 1.87 -14.68
CA GLU A 55 4.51 2.00 -15.91
C GLU A 55 4.04 3.44 -16.15
N MET A 56 4.09 4.31 -15.13
CA MET A 56 3.72 5.72 -15.23
C MET A 56 4.69 6.49 -16.14
N ASN A 57 4.15 7.44 -16.92
CA ASN A 57 4.97 8.32 -17.74
C ASN A 57 5.63 9.43 -16.89
N ASP A 58 6.69 10.09 -17.40
CA ASP A 58 7.44 11.14 -16.69
C ASP A 58 6.55 12.26 -16.13
N ILE A 59 5.54 12.67 -16.89
CA ILE A 59 4.61 13.74 -16.49
C ILE A 59 3.74 13.29 -15.31
N GLU A 60 3.31 12.03 -15.31
CA GLU A 60 2.50 11.45 -14.23
C GLU A 60 3.35 11.29 -12.97
N ARG A 61 4.58 10.77 -13.11
CA ARG A 61 5.55 10.65 -12.02
C ARG A 61 5.84 11.99 -11.36
N ALA A 62 6.03 13.06 -12.15
CA ALA A 62 6.25 14.40 -11.63
C ALA A 62 5.05 14.94 -10.83
N ASN A 63 3.83 14.71 -11.34
CA ASN A 63 2.60 15.11 -10.65
C ASN A 63 2.38 14.34 -9.36
N VAL A 64 2.59 13.02 -9.39
CA VAL A 64 2.51 12.16 -8.22
C VAL A 64 3.52 12.60 -7.17
N ASN A 65 4.78 12.81 -7.53
CA ASN A 65 5.80 13.30 -6.60
C ASN A 65 5.39 14.62 -5.95
N ARG A 66 4.90 15.58 -6.74
CA ARG A 66 4.47 16.90 -6.23
C ARG A 66 3.34 16.79 -5.21
N ILE A 67 2.33 15.97 -5.50
CA ILE A 67 1.14 15.82 -4.63
C ILE A 67 1.47 14.95 -3.41
N LEU A 68 2.21 13.86 -3.63
CA LEU A 68 2.56 12.90 -2.61
C LEU A 68 3.45 13.52 -1.52
N LEU A 69 4.41 14.35 -1.90
CA LEU A 69 5.26 15.08 -0.94
C LEU A 69 4.43 15.95 0.01
N LYS A 70 3.42 16.66 -0.52
CA LYS A 70 2.53 17.50 0.31
C LYS A 70 1.68 16.65 1.25
N ARG A 71 1.01 15.63 0.71
CA ARG A 71 0.11 14.76 1.49
C ARG A 71 0.86 13.96 2.56
N ASN A 72 2.02 13.41 2.23
CA ASN A 72 2.83 12.68 3.21
C ASN A 72 3.31 13.59 4.34
N ARG A 73 3.67 14.85 4.05
CA ARG A 73 4.04 15.82 5.08
C ARG A 73 2.89 16.14 6.02
N GLU A 74 1.70 16.39 5.47
CA GLU A 74 0.50 16.67 6.26
C GLU A 74 0.11 15.47 7.13
N ARG A 75 0.16 14.26 6.56
CA ARG A 75 -0.13 13.02 7.31
C ARG A 75 0.90 12.78 8.42
N LEU A 76 2.19 12.98 8.15
CA LEU A 76 3.24 12.86 9.17
C LEU A 76 3.10 13.89 10.29
N ALA A 77 2.73 15.13 9.97
CA ALA A 77 2.49 16.15 10.99
C ALA A 77 1.35 15.72 11.92
N LYS A 78 0.22 15.27 11.37
CA LYS A 78 -0.92 14.78 12.15
C LYS A 78 -0.56 13.58 13.02
N LEU A 79 0.20 12.62 12.49
CA LEU A 79 0.63 11.44 13.23
C LEU A 79 1.59 11.81 14.38
N LYS A 80 2.48 12.78 14.16
CA LYS A 80 3.37 13.31 15.22
C LYS A 80 2.58 14.02 16.31
N GLU A 81 1.66 14.91 15.94
CA GLU A 81 0.79 15.60 16.90
C GLU A 81 -0.03 14.60 17.73
N ALA A 82 -0.56 13.54 17.09
CA ALA A 82 -1.28 12.48 17.78
C ALA A 82 -0.38 11.68 18.75
N ALA A 83 0.87 11.40 18.34
CA ALA A 83 1.84 10.72 19.19
C ALA A 83 2.26 11.57 20.39
N ASP A 84 2.57 12.85 20.16
CA ASP A 84 2.96 13.81 21.21
C ASP A 84 1.82 13.99 22.23
N LYS A 85 0.57 14.05 21.76
CA LYS A 85 -0.61 14.12 22.64
C LYS A 85 -0.80 12.84 23.46
N ALA A 86 -0.65 11.67 22.84
CA ALA A 86 -0.70 10.39 23.55
C ALA A 86 0.41 10.27 24.61
N GLU A 87 1.61 10.79 24.32
CA GLU A 87 2.72 10.80 25.28
C GLU A 87 2.50 11.79 26.43
N ALA A 88 1.84 12.93 26.18
CA ALA A 88 1.46 13.88 27.22
C ALA A 88 0.40 13.30 28.17
N GLU A 89 -0.64 12.64 27.62
CA GLU A 89 -1.68 11.97 28.42
C GLU A 89 -1.10 10.80 29.24
N ALA A 90 -0.11 10.08 28.71
CA ALA A 90 0.57 9.00 29.43
C ALA A 90 1.52 9.49 30.55
N LYS A 91 1.94 10.77 30.54
CA LYS A 91 2.77 11.36 31.60
C LYS A 91 1.96 12.07 32.69
N GLU A 92 0.67 12.34 32.47
CA GLU A 92 -0.24 12.89 33.47
C GLU A 92 -0.99 11.83 34.30
N VAL A 93 -0.80 10.53 34.01
CA VAL A 93 -1.29 9.38 34.80
C VAL A 93 -0.15 8.78 35.61
#